data_AF-A0A9N8DGZ8-F1
#
_entry.id   AF-A0A9N8DGZ8-F1
#
_cell.length_a   1.000
_cell.length_b   1.000
_cell.length_c   1.000
_cell.angle_alpha   90.00
_cell.angle_beta   90.00
_cell.angle_gamma   90.00
#
_symmetry.space_group_name_H-M   'P 1'
#
loop_
_entity.id
_entity.type
_entity.pdbx_description
1 polymer ?
#
loop_
_entity_poly.entity_id
_entity_poly.type
_entity_poly.pdbx_seq_one_letter_code
_entity_poly.pdbx_strand_id
1 'polypeptide(L)'
;MKVISSLKDHAVRAALVLTFPKTLFSPMGEVELTEDERRVLNTSFLDMLWQSGFSKSFLVWRRRLLYSASVFFAVGAGIRISTIQEQCGGFIGEGFNHETQAYETSTGEDVANYTGLGKAAVASQRVAPFCALAVVLVAAWFWTDYTKSRNVLVPGWLLTLLLSLWPTMIPLNYVLKESTFSKNAFLGATYAFGILPTYLSIIAGLTLGSKRVFLFAPSPLSGAMVVLSAVFAIITPFAALSLIIQVLGDFLLVMGICCLVIGPVLIVSFASPFTEVSTFGSSERILFCNRLLSASGICRGAGMALVLIWAIRLAIWATNYTDVTNQELSSLASYIVTLMDPKMLVGMTCEFLGGMMFNAVLWTDIVVHVSRNDDIKMQKLQSDLS
;
A
#
# COMPACT_ATOMS: atom_id res chain seq x y z
N MET A 1 -34.75 15.93 -23.46
CA MET A 1 -33.31 15.98 -23.86
C MET A 1 -32.32 15.84 -22.68
N LYS A 2 -32.59 16.34 -21.47
CA LYS A 2 -31.70 16.18 -20.28
C LYS A 2 -31.62 14.76 -19.68
N VAL A 3 -32.57 13.87 -19.98
CA VAL A 3 -32.57 12.49 -19.46
C VAL A 3 -31.61 11.58 -20.25
N ILE A 4 -31.37 11.89 -21.52
CA ILE A 4 -30.49 11.09 -22.39
C ILE A 4 -29.00 11.34 -22.08
N SER A 5 -28.62 12.52 -21.59
CA SER A 5 -27.25 12.80 -21.14
C SER A 5 -26.93 12.10 -19.82
N SER A 6 -27.90 12.01 -18.89
CA SER A 6 -27.72 11.30 -17.61
C SER A 6 -27.57 9.78 -17.79
N LEU A 7 -28.32 9.19 -18.73
CA LEU A 7 -28.19 7.77 -19.10
C LEU A 7 -26.86 7.46 -19.82
N LYS A 8 -26.34 8.39 -20.62
CA LYS A 8 -25.00 8.24 -21.23
C LYS A 8 -23.88 8.25 -20.19
N ASP A 9 -23.97 9.11 -19.17
CA ASP A 9 -22.96 9.15 -18.10
C ASP A 9 -23.01 7.91 -17.19
N HIS A 10 -24.20 7.35 -16.94
CA HIS A 10 -24.34 6.10 -16.19
C HIS A 10 -23.93 4.88 -17.03
N ALA A 11 -24.20 4.89 -18.34
CA ALA A 11 -23.73 3.86 -19.27
C ALA A 11 -22.21 3.89 -19.48
N VAL A 12 -21.56 5.07 -19.46
CA VAL A 12 -20.09 5.19 -19.51
C VAL A 12 -19.45 4.76 -18.19
N ARG A 13 -20.07 5.07 -17.04
CA ARG A 13 -19.61 4.58 -15.71
C ARG A 13 -19.81 3.07 -15.57
N ALA A 14 -20.94 2.54 -16.01
CA ALA A 14 -21.20 1.10 -16.05
C ALA A 14 -20.30 0.39 -17.08
N ALA A 15 -20.05 1.01 -18.23
CA ALA A 15 -19.12 0.49 -19.23
C ALA A 15 -17.68 0.48 -18.71
N LEU A 16 -17.22 1.48 -17.96
CA LEU A 16 -15.90 1.46 -17.32
C LEU A 16 -15.79 0.34 -16.27
N VAL A 17 -16.84 0.10 -15.49
CA VAL A 17 -16.89 -0.97 -14.47
C VAL A 17 -17.07 -2.37 -15.07
N LEU A 18 -17.77 -2.50 -16.21
CA LEU A 18 -18.02 -3.78 -16.90
C LEU A 18 -16.95 -4.13 -17.95
N THR A 19 -16.27 -3.14 -18.56
CA THR A 19 -15.09 -3.38 -19.41
C THR A 19 -13.84 -3.65 -18.60
N PHE A 20 -13.75 -3.13 -17.36
CA PHE A 20 -12.63 -3.38 -16.44
C PHE A 20 -12.31 -4.86 -16.24
N PRO A 21 -13.27 -5.73 -15.83
CA PRO A 21 -13.01 -7.15 -15.72
C PRO A 21 -12.67 -7.73 -17.09
N LYS A 22 -13.38 -7.33 -18.16
CA LYS A 22 -13.13 -7.86 -19.50
C LYS A 22 -11.72 -7.56 -20.02
N THR A 23 -11.11 -6.43 -19.68
CA THR A 23 -9.70 -6.09 -19.98
C THR A 23 -8.69 -6.73 -19.02
N LEU A 24 -9.11 -7.11 -17.81
CA LEU A 24 -8.35 -7.95 -16.89
C LEU A 24 -8.25 -9.39 -17.43
N PHE A 25 -9.32 -9.84 -18.09
CA PHE A 25 -9.52 -11.21 -18.59
C PHE A 25 -9.35 -11.37 -20.12
N SER A 26 -9.08 -10.30 -20.87
CA SER A 26 -8.92 -10.37 -22.32
C SER A 26 -7.61 -11.10 -22.68
N PRO A 27 -7.64 -12.12 -23.56
CA PRO A 27 -6.42 -12.76 -24.05
C PRO A 27 -5.53 -11.73 -24.75
N MET A 28 -4.22 -11.82 -24.48
CA MET A 28 -3.24 -10.84 -24.94
C MET A 28 -3.20 -10.80 -26.47
N GLY A 29 -3.57 -9.65 -27.04
CA GLY A 29 -3.24 -9.32 -28.42
C GLY A 29 -1.75 -9.04 -28.53
N GLU A 30 -1.08 -9.81 -29.40
CA GLU A 30 0.23 -9.55 -30.01
C GLU A 30 1.34 -9.04 -29.08
N VAL A 31 1.71 -9.89 -28.12
CA VAL A 31 3.13 -10.09 -27.80
C VAL A 31 3.39 -11.54 -28.22
N GLU A 32 4.40 -11.78 -29.04
CA GLU A 32 4.81 -13.13 -29.47
C GLU A 32 5.19 -13.98 -28.25
N LEU A 33 4.17 -14.54 -27.60
CA LEU A 33 4.30 -15.59 -26.61
C LEU A 33 4.35 -16.90 -27.39
N THR A 34 5.31 -17.76 -27.07
CA THR A 34 5.37 -19.09 -27.67
C THR A 34 4.10 -19.88 -27.35
N GLU A 35 3.72 -20.85 -28.19
CA GLU A 35 2.50 -21.65 -28.00
C GLU A 35 2.40 -22.29 -26.59
N ASP A 36 3.54 -22.69 -26.02
CA ASP A 36 3.62 -23.26 -24.67
C ASP A 36 3.32 -22.22 -23.58
N GLU A 37 3.79 -20.97 -23.75
CA GLU A 37 3.49 -19.88 -22.80
C GLU A 37 2.01 -19.50 -22.82
N ARG A 38 1.37 -19.62 -23.99
CA ARG A 38 -0.06 -19.40 -24.16
C ARG A 38 -0.92 -20.45 -23.43
N ARG A 39 -0.42 -21.69 -23.30
CA ARG A 39 -1.11 -22.79 -22.58
C ARG A 39 -1.00 -22.69 -21.05
N VAL A 40 0.04 -22.00 -20.54
CA VAL A 40 0.27 -21.81 -19.09
C VAL A 40 -0.41 -20.55 -18.55
N LEU A 41 -0.76 -19.62 -19.43
CA LEU A 41 -1.44 -18.37 -19.09
C LEU A 41 -2.96 -18.56 -19.00
N ASN A 42 -3.49 -18.36 -17.79
CA ASN A 42 -4.91 -18.23 -17.42
C ASN A 42 -5.73 -19.52 -17.24
N THR A 43 -5.53 -20.20 -16.11
CA THR A 43 -6.51 -21.17 -15.60
C THR A 43 -7.17 -20.77 -14.27
N SER A 44 -6.60 -19.85 -13.47
CA SER A 44 -7.20 -19.43 -12.19
C SER A 44 -6.93 -17.97 -11.75
N PHE A 45 -7.81 -17.41 -10.90
CA PHE A 45 -7.67 -16.07 -10.29
C PHE A 45 -6.48 -15.97 -9.31
N LEU A 46 -6.20 -17.06 -8.59
CA LEU A 46 -5.05 -17.18 -7.70
C LEU A 46 -3.73 -17.18 -8.49
N ASP A 47 -3.70 -17.85 -9.65
CA ASP A 47 -2.58 -17.76 -10.58
C ASP A 47 -2.41 -16.34 -11.11
N MET A 48 -3.47 -15.56 -11.26
CA MET A 48 -3.35 -14.18 -11.76
C MET A 48 -2.72 -13.22 -10.74
N LEU A 49 -2.97 -13.41 -9.44
CA LEU A 49 -2.34 -12.66 -8.35
C LEU A 49 -0.87 -13.08 -8.15
N TRP A 50 -0.55 -14.37 -8.30
CA TRP A 50 0.78 -14.94 -8.01
C TRP A 50 1.71 -15.11 -9.24
N GLN A 51 1.19 -15.36 -10.45
CA GLN A 51 1.97 -15.42 -11.71
C GLN A 51 2.46 -14.05 -12.19
N SER A 52 2.15 -12.96 -11.49
CA SER A 52 2.88 -11.69 -11.69
C SER A 52 4.40 -11.92 -11.51
N GLY A 53 4.82 -12.86 -10.66
CA GLY A 53 6.23 -13.24 -10.54
C GLY A 53 6.84 -13.95 -11.77
N PHE A 54 6.03 -14.53 -12.67
CA PHE A 54 6.50 -15.47 -13.70
C PHE A 54 6.27 -15.03 -15.15
N SER A 55 5.51 -13.95 -15.39
CA SER A 55 5.38 -13.42 -16.76
C SER A 55 6.76 -13.03 -17.30
N LYS A 56 7.21 -13.59 -18.44
CA LYS A 56 8.48 -13.17 -19.04
C LYS A 56 8.44 -11.75 -19.62
N SER A 57 7.25 -11.23 -19.92
CA SER A 57 7.08 -9.88 -20.44
C SER A 57 6.92 -8.86 -19.31
N PHE A 58 7.88 -7.94 -19.23
CA PHE A 58 7.86 -6.82 -18.31
C PHE A 58 6.58 -5.96 -18.44
N LEU A 59 6.15 -5.66 -19.68
CA LEU A 59 4.98 -4.83 -19.95
C LEU A 59 3.68 -5.49 -19.48
N VAL A 60 3.56 -6.81 -19.64
CA VAL A 60 2.39 -7.58 -19.19
C VAL A 60 2.30 -7.57 -17.67
N TRP A 61 3.43 -7.82 -16.99
CA TRP A 61 3.50 -7.73 -15.54
C TRP A 61 3.10 -6.35 -15.02
N ARG A 62 3.68 -5.31 -15.62
CA ARG A 62 3.42 -3.91 -15.30
C ARG A 62 1.93 -3.58 -15.43
N ARG A 63 1.32 -3.92 -16.56
CA ARG A 63 -0.11 -3.74 -16.79
C ARG A 63 -0.94 -4.44 -15.71
N ARG A 64 -0.67 -5.73 -15.45
CA ARG A 64 -1.41 -6.50 -14.44
C ARG A 64 -1.35 -5.87 -13.06
N LEU A 65 -0.16 -5.45 -12.62
CA LEU A 65 -0.02 -4.79 -11.32
C LEU A 65 -0.76 -3.46 -11.24
N LEU A 66 -0.75 -2.64 -12.30
CA LEU A 66 -1.51 -1.39 -12.33
C LEU A 66 -3.02 -1.66 -12.25
N TYR A 67 -3.54 -2.62 -13.02
CA TYR A 67 -4.96 -2.97 -12.93
C TYR A 67 -5.32 -3.54 -11.56
N SER A 68 -4.55 -4.48 -11.02
CA SER A 68 -4.79 -5.02 -9.68
C SER A 68 -4.72 -3.92 -8.61
N ALA A 69 -3.74 -3.02 -8.70
CA ALA A 69 -3.62 -1.86 -7.80
C ALA A 69 -4.88 -0.99 -7.83
N SER A 70 -5.43 -0.72 -9.04
CA SER A 70 -6.66 0.07 -9.16
C SER A 70 -7.87 -0.61 -8.53
N VAL A 71 -7.99 -1.94 -8.62
CA VAL A 71 -9.08 -2.68 -7.95
C VAL A 71 -8.95 -2.55 -6.43
N PHE A 72 -7.74 -2.76 -5.90
CA PHE A 72 -7.51 -2.65 -4.45
C PHE A 72 -7.74 -1.23 -3.94
N PHE A 73 -7.28 -0.20 -4.66
CA PHE A 73 -7.57 1.19 -4.30
C PHE A 73 -9.06 1.52 -4.39
N ALA A 74 -9.78 1.01 -5.39
CA ALA A 74 -11.22 1.22 -5.51
C ALA A 74 -11.99 0.58 -4.36
N VAL A 75 -11.64 -0.66 -3.99
CA VAL A 75 -12.24 -1.36 -2.84
C VAL A 75 -11.91 -0.63 -1.53
N GLY A 76 -10.63 -0.29 -1.29
CA GLY A 76 -10.22 0.42 -0.09
C GLY A 76 -10.90 1.78 0.06
N ALA A 77 -10.96 2.57 -1.02
CA ALA A 77 -11.64 3.85 -1.04
C ALA A 77 -13.15 3.71 -0.85
N GLY A 78 -13.77 2.69 -1.45
CA GLY A 78 -15.20 2.40 -1.29
C GLY A 78 -15.56 2.02 0.14
N ILE A 79 -14.77 1.16 0.78
CA ILE A 79 -14.93 0.81 2.20
C ILE A 79 -14.81 2.08 3.06
N ARG A 80 -13.77 2.90 2.84
CA ARG A 80 -13.57 4.13 3.60
C ARG A 80 -14.73 5.12 3.43
N ILE A 81 -15.29 5.28 2.23
CA ILE A 81 -16.51 6.08 2.02
C ILE A 81 -17.68 5.49 2.80
N SER A 82 -17.90 4.18 2.72
CA SER A 82 -19.03 3.54 3.40
C SER A 82 -18.96 3.71 4.91
N THR A 83 -17.77 3.57 5.50
CA THR A 83 -17.55 3.79 6.93
C THR A 83 -17.78 5.25 7.32
N ILE A 84 -17.31 6.21 6.51
CA ILE A 84 -17.57 7.63 6.75
C ILE A 84 -19.08 7.93 6.64
N GLN A 85 -19.78 7.33 5.67
CA GLN A 85 -21.21 7.52 5.50
C GLN A 85 -22.02 6.87 6.62
N GLU A 86 -21.60 5.72 7.17
CA GLU A 86 -22.21 5.13 8.36
C GLU A 86 -22.00 6.06 9.59
N GLN A 87 -20.81 6.66 9.73
CA GLN A 87 -20.50 7.60 10.80
C GLN A 87 -21.24 8.95 10.68
N CYS A 88 -21.45 9.45 9.46
CA CYS A 88 -22.12 10.73 9.20
C CYS A 88 -23.63 10.61 8.90
N GLY A 89 -24.10 9.43 8.49
CA GLY A 89 -25.45 9.16 8.00
C GLY A 89 -26.51 9.07 9.10
N GLY A 90 -26.10 8.86 10.36
CA GLY A 90 -26.97 9.05 11.53
C GLY A 90 -27.50 10.49 11.69
N PHE A 91 -27.05 11.43 10.86
CA PHE A 91 -27.44 12.84 10.92
C PHE A 91 -28.57 13.24 9.98
N ILE A 92 -28.95 12.43 8.97
CA ILE A 92 -29.85 12.88 7.88
C ILE A 92 -31.14 12.05 7.77
N GLY A 93 -31.25 10.90 8.45
CA GLY A 93 -32.41 10.04 8.30
C GLY A 93 -32.78 9.27 9.55
N GLU A 94 -33.36 9.94 10.53
CA GLU A 94 -34.54 9.46 11.26
C GLU A 94 -35.03 10.55 12.23
N GLY A 95 -36.30 10.91 12.11
CA GLY A 95 -36.95 11.82 13.03
C GLY A 95 -37.09 11.17 14.41
N PHE A 96 -36.80 11.97 15.45
CA PHE A 96 -37.63 12.13 16.64
C PHE A 96 -38.40 10.89 17.10
N ASN A 97 -37.82 10.16 18.06
CA ASN A 97 -38.44 9.74 19.33
C ASN A 97 -37.76 8.47 19.87
N HIS A 98 -36.69 8.63 20.65
CA HIS A 98 -36.59 8.04 21.99
C HIS A 98 -35.24 8.39 22.62
N GLU A 99 -35.31 8.77 23.89
CA GLU A 99 -34.21 8.99 24.82
C GLU A 99 -33.15 7.88 24.72
N THR A 100 -32.11 8.13 23.92
CA THR A 100 -30.84 7.40 23.99
C THR A 100 -29.78 8.44 24.33
N GLN A 101 -29.80 8.88 25.59
CA GLN A 101 -28.70 9.64 26.18
C GLN A 101 -27.45 8.75 26.25
N ALA A 102 -26.28 9.35 26.00
CA ALA A 102 -24.92 8.86 26.26
C ALA A 102 -24.18 8.07 25.16
N TYR A 103 -24.38 8.40 23.89
CA TYR A 103 -23.29 8.37 22.90
C TYR A 103 -23.43 9.60 22.00
N GLU A 104 -23.03 10.76 22.53
CA GLU A 104 -22.69 11.91 21.69
C GLU A 104 -21.60 11.45 20.72
N THR A 105 -22.04 11.12 19.51
CA THR A 105 -21.19 10.88 18.38
C THR A 105 -20.54 12.22 18.06
N SER A 106 -19.33 12.37 18.57
CA SER A 106 -18.45 13.55 18.59
C SER A 106 -18.16 14.20 17.22
N THR A 107 -18.82 13.83 16.14
CA THR A 107 -18.44 14.22 14.78
C THR A 107 -18.75 15.69 14.43
N GLY A 108 -19.71 16.34 15.11
CA GLY A 108 -20.05 17.76 14.91
C GLY A 108 -19.17 18.73 15.72
N GLU A 109 -18.98 18.47 17.01
CA GLU A 109 -18.09 19.26 17.88
C GLU A 109 -16.60 19.04 17.55
N ASP A 110 -16.21 17.84 17.10
CA ASP A 110 -14.80 17.57 16.78
C ASP A 110 -14.31 18.39 15.58
N VAL A 111 -15.14 18.66 14.56
CA VAL A 111 -14.74 19.51 13.41
C VAL A 111 -14.57 20.99 13.81
N ALA A 112 -15.27 21.45 14.85
CA ALA A 112 -15.10 22.80 15.38
C ALA A 112 -13.75 22.97 16.10
N ASN A 113 -13.20 21.87 16.63
CA ASN A 113 -11.93 21.80 17.35
C ASN A 113 -10.69 21.78 16.45
N TYR A 114 -10.83 21.51 15.14
CA TYR A 114 -9.73 21.61 14.19
C TYR A 114 -9.47 23.06 13.75
N THR A 115 -8.19 23.41 13.63
CA THR A 115 -7.77 24.62 12.93
C THR A 115 -8.07 24.50 11.43
N GLY A 116 -7.95 25.60 10.67
CA GLY A 116 -8.06 25.55 9.21
C GLY A 116 -7.06 24.57 8.58
N LEU A 117 -5.86 24.48 9.16
CA LEU A 117 -4.80 23.59 8.73
C LEU A 117 -5.12 22.12 9.08
N GLY A 118 -5.73 21.86 10.24
CA GLY A 118 -6.20 20.54 10.62
C GLY A 118 -7.33 20.03 9.71
N LYS A 119 -8.26 20.89 9.31
CA LYS A 119 -9.30 20.55 8.32
C LYS A 119 -8.69 20.19 6.96
N ALA A 120 -7.70 20.96 6.51
CA ALA A 120 -6.99 20.68 5.27
C ALA A 120 -6.23 19.33 5.34
N ALA A 121 -5.60 19.03 6.47
CA ALA A 121 -4.89 17.76 6.72
C ALA A 121 -5.83 16.55 6.68
N VAL A 122 -6.99 16.63 7.34
CA VAL A 122 -8.02 15.57 7.28
C VAL A 122 -8.55 15.42 5.85
N ALA A 123 -8.82 16.53 5.16
CA ALA A 123 -9.29 16.50 3.78
C ALA A 123 -8.26 15.86 2.84
N SER A 124 -6.97 16.16 2.98
CA SER A 124 -5.94 15.59 2.12
C SER A 124 -5.80 14.08 2.29
N GLN A 125 -5.86 13.56 3.52
CA GLN A 125 -5.80 12.12 3.78
C GLN A 125 -7.02 11.38 3.22
N ARG A 126 -8.18 12.04 3.19
CA ARG A 126 -9.39 11.50 2.56
C ARG A 126 -9.28 11.50 1.04
N VAL A 127 -8.66 12.51 0.44
CA VAL A 127 -8.50 12.65 -1.02
C VAL A 127 -7.37 11.77 -1.58
N ALA A 128 -6.31 11.53 -0.81
CA ALA A 128 -5.14 10.76 -1.22
C ALA A 128 -5.45 9.40 -1.89
N PRO A 129 -6.30 8.50 -1.33
CA PRO A 129 -6.61 7.22 -1.97
C PRO A 129 -7.32 7.38 -3.33
N PHE A 130 -8.15 8.41 -3.51
CA PHE A 130 -8.79 8.70 -4.80
C PHE A 130 -7.80 9.23 -5.83
N CYS A 131 -6.88 10.09 -5.39
CA CYS A 131 -5.77 10.52 -6.23
C CYS A 131 -4.92 9.33 -6.67
N ALA A 132 -4.60 8.40 -5.77
CA ALA A 132 -3.84 7.19 -6.09
C ALA A 132 -4.59 6.31 -7.09
N LEU A 133 -5.89 6.07 -6.87
CA LEU A 133 -6.74 5.36 -7.81
C LEU A 133 -6.72 6.02 -9.20
N ALA A 134 -6.93 7.33 -9.28
CA ALA A 134 -6.94 8.07 -10.54
C ALA A 134 -5.59 7.99 -11.27
N VAL A 135 -4.48 8.16 -10.55
CA VAL A 135 -3.12 8.04 -11.11
C VAL A 135 -2.90 6.66 -11.69
N VAL A 136 -3.23 5.61 -10.95
CA VAL A 136 -3.05 4.23 -11.39
C VAL A 136 -3.93 3.92 -12.61
N LEU A 137 -5.19 4.39 -12.63
CA LEU A 137 -6.08 4.22 -13.78
C LEU A 137 -5.58 4.92 -15.03
N VAL A 138 -5.13 6.18 -14.92
CA VAL A 138 -4.58 6.93 -16.05
C VAL A 138 -3.28 6.29 -16.54
N ALA A 139 -2.40 5.87 -15.62
CA ALA A 139 -1.18 5.16 -15.99
C ALA A 139 -1.48 3.80 -16.65
N ALA A 140 -2.47 3.07 -16.16
CA ALA A 140 -2.94 1.82 -16.75
C ALA A 140 -3.55 2.07 -18.13
N TRP A 141 -4.24 3.19 -18.36
CA TRP A 141 -4.77 3.55 -19.68
C TRP A 141 -3.64 3.73 -20.70
N PHE A 142 -2.56 4.40 -20.32
CA PHE A 142 -1.39 4.61 -21.17
C PHE A 142 -0.41 3.43 -21.17
N TRP A 143 -0.80 2.22 -20.77
CA TRP A 143 0.12 1.10 -20.60
C TRP A 143 0.94 0.73 -21.86
N THR A 144 0.39 0.99 -23.05
CA THR A 144 1.06 0.75 -24.34
C THR A 144 2.20 1.75 -24.61
N ASP A 145 2.09 2.97 -24.09
CA ASP A 145 3.12 4.02 -24.18
C ASP A 145 3.83 4.14 -22.83
N TYR A 146 4.91 3.38 -22.69
CA TYR A 146 5.70 3.30 -21.46
C TYR A 146 6.10 4.69 -20.93
N THR A 147 6.55 5.59 -21.81
CA THR A 147 7.01 6.92 -21.44
C THR A 147 5.88 7.77 -20.88
N LYS A 148 4.72 7.80 -21.55
CA LYS A 148 3.56 8.54 -21.04
C LYS A 148 3.06 7.97 -19.72
N SER A 149 2.95 6.65 -19.62
CA SER A 149 2.50 5.98 -18.40
C SER A 149 3.42 6.29 -17.21
N ARG A 150 4.74 6.20 -17.39
CA ARG A 150 5.73 6.56 -16.37
C ARG A 150 5.64 8.03 -15.97
N ASN A 151 5.50 8.93 -16.94
CA ASN A 151 5.39 10.37 -16.70
C ASN A 151 4.11 10.74 -15.93
N VAL A 152 3.09 9.86 -15.89
CA VAL A 152 1.93 9.98 -15.00
C VAL A 152 2.23 9.39 -13.62
N LEU A 153 2.84 8.20 -13.56
CA LEU A 153 3.10 7.47 -12.31
C LEU A 153 4.01 8.25 -11.34
N VAL A 154 5.12 8.82 -11.81
CA VAL A 154 6.11 9.48 -10.94
C VAL A 154 5.54 10.72 -10.24
N PRO A 155 5.00 11.74 -10.95
CA PRO A 155 4.42 12.89 -10.28
C PRO A 155 3.13 12.55 -9.54
N GLY A 156 2.33 11.61 -10.06
CA GLY A 156 1.13 11.13 -9.38
C GLY A 156 1.46 10.45 -8.05
N TRP A 157 2.50 9.62 -8.02
CA TRP A 157 3.03 9.02 -6.79
C TRP A 157 3.49 10.10 -5.81
N LEU A 158 4.30 11.06 -6.26
CA LEU A 158 4.79 12.15 -5.41
C LEU A 158 3.62 12.94 -4.81
N LEU A 159 2.60 13.26 -5.61
CA LEU A 159 1.40 13.93 -5.14
C LEU A 159 0.66 13.09 -4.08
N THR A 160 0.43 11.80 -4.34
CA THR A 160 -0.26 10.92 -3.39
C THR A 160 0.51 10.74 -2.09
N LEU A 161 1.83 10.61 -2.17
CA LEU A 161 2.72 10.52 -1.03
C LEU A 161 2.70 11.82 -0.23
N LEU A 162 2.82 12.97 -0.91
CA LEU A 162 2.73 14.27 -0.26
C LEU A 162 1.39 14.41 0.45
N LEU A 163 0.25 14.18 -0.22
CA LEU A 163 -1.10 14.26 0.34
C LEU A 163 -1.30 13.37 1.59
N SER A 164 -0.66 12.21 1.63
CA SER A 164 -0.69 11.30 2.77
C SER A 164 0.26 11.68 3.91
N LEU A 165 1.45 12.21 3.60
CA LEU A 165 2.53 12.43 4.58
C LEU A 165 2.60 13.85 5.13
N TRP A 166 2.23 14.88 4.37
CA TRP A 166 2.30 16.25 4.88
C TRP A 166 1.49 16.46 6.19
N PRO A 167 0.34 15.78 6.43
CA PRO A 167 -0.39 15.89 7.70
C PRO A 167 0.42 15.44 8.93
N THR A 168 1.31 14.46 8.78
CA THR A 168 2.17 14.01 9.90
C THR A 168 3.38 14.89 10.12
N MET A 169 3.71 15.76 9.18
CA MET A 169 4.78 16.74 9.33
C MET A 169 4.33 17.98 10.10
N ILE A 170 3.02 18.16 10.26
CA ILE A 170 2.45 19.28 11.00
C ILE A 170 2.47 18.95 12.50
N PRO A 171 3.03 19.81 13.35
CA PRO A 171 2.91 19.61 14.80
C PRO A 171 1.45 19.67 15.23
N LEU A 172 1.02 18.72 16.07
CA LEU A 172 -0.38 18.56 16.52
C LEU A 172 -1.01 19.84 17.07
N ASN A 173 -0.22 20.71 17.70
CA ASN A 173 -0.64 22.00 18.24
C ASN A 173 -1.15 22.97 17.16
N TYR A 174 -0.78 22.77 15.89
CA TYR A 174 -1.29 23.52 14.75
C TYR A 174 -2.52 22.87 14.11
N VAL A 175 -2.84 21.62 14.47
CA VAL A 175 -3.97 20.85 13.94
C VAL A 175 -5.22 21.07 14.80
N LEU A 176 -5.07 21.15 16.12
CA LEU A 176 -6.15 21.38 17.09
C LEU A 176 -6.10 22.79 17.69
N LYS A 177 -7.26 23.39 17.96
CA LYS A 177 -7.38 24.69 18.65
C LYS A 177 -7.09 24.60 20.15
N GLU A 178 -7.54 23.53 20.80
CA GLU A 178 -7.28 23.23 22.20
C GLU A 178 -6.94 21.75 22.34
N SER A 179 -5.78 21.42 22.91
CA SER A 179 -5.32 20.04 23.01
C SER A 179 -4.73 19.72 24.37
N THR A 180 -5.28 18.71 25.04
CA THR A 180 -4.61 18.05 26.15
C THR A 180 -3.52 17.11 25.62
N PHE A 181 -2.52 16.78 26.45
CA PHE A 181 -1.48 15.81 26.08
C PHE A 181 -2.08 14.48 25.61
N SER A 182 -3.12 13.99 26.29
CA SER A 182 -3.83 12.77 25.91
C SER A 182 -4.46 12.86 24.51
N LYS A 183 -5.15 13.97 24.19
CA LYS A 183 -5.72 14.20 22.84
C LYS A 183 -4.65 14.28 21.75
N ASN A 184 -3.49 14.87 22.05
CA ASN A 184 -2.36 14.92 21.12
C ASN A 184 -1.73 13.55 20.89
N ALA A 185 -1.45 12.80 21.95
CA ALA A 185 -0.94 11.43 21.85
C ALA A 185 -1.90 10.54 21.06
N PHE A 186 -3.21 10.69 21.29
CA PHE A 186 -4.28 9.99 20.60
C PHE A 186 -4.35 10.30 19.09
N LEU A 187 -4.37 11.57 18.71
CA LEU A 187 -4.35 11.96 17.30
C LEU A 187 -3.05 11.52 16.63
N GLY A 188 -1.92 11.63 17.33
CA GLY A 188 -0.63 11.14 16.85
C GLY A 188 -0.68 9.64 16.52
N ALA A 189 -1.20 8.82 17.44
CA ALA A 189 -1.36 7.38 17.21
C ALA A 189 -2.30 7.08 16.04
N THR A 190 -3.43 7.79 15.95
CA THR A 190 -4.40 7.66 14.86
C THR A 190 -3.79 7.95 13.49
N TYR A 191 -3.07 9.06 13.38
CA TYR A 191 -2.38 9.43 12.15
C TYR A 191 -1.29 8.42 11.80
N ALA A 192 -0.54 7.94 12.79
CA ALA A 192 0.47 6.89 12.59
C ALA A 192 -0.15 5.60 12.05
N PHE A 193 -1.26 5.13 12.64
CA PHE A 193 -2.00 3.97 12.16
C PHE A 193 -2.59 4.18 10.76
N GLY A 194 -3.19 5.34 10.49
CA GLY A 194 -3.77 5.66 9.19
C GLY A 194 -2.76 5.72 8.04
N ILE A 195 -1.50 6.05 8.32
CA ILE A 195 -0.44 6.17 7.31
C ILE A 195 0.41 4.89 7.23
N LEU A 196 0.34 4.01 8.23
CA LEU A 196 1.05 2.74 8.26
C LEU A 196 0.90 1.92 6.96
N PRO A 197 -0.30 1.74 6.35
CA PRO A 197 -0.44 1.05 5.07
C PRO A 197 0.40 1.69 3.97
N THR A 198 0.45 3.02 3.91
CA THR A 198 1.23 3.77 2.91
C THR A 198 2.73 3.50 3.08
N TYR A 199 3.28 3.64 4.29
CA TYR A 199 4.70 3.38 4.55
C TYR A 199 5.09 1.93 4.24
N LEU A 200 4.31 0.96 4.73
CA LEU A 200 4.56 -0.46 4.47
C LEU A 200 4.49 -0.78 2.98
N SER A 201 3.55 -0.15 2.26
CA SER A 201 3.38 -0.36 0.82
C SER A 201 4.56 0.15 -0.01
N ILE A 202 5.20 1.26 0.39
CA ILE A 202 6.38 1.81 -0.30
C ILE A 202 7.52 0.81 -0.23
N ILE A 203 7.77 0.25 0.94
CA ILE A 203 8.86 -0.69 1.18
C ILE A 203 8.58 -2.02 0.49
N ALA A 204 7.37 -2.56 0.67
CA ALA A 204 6.96 -3.80 0.02
C ALA A 204 7.02 -3.67 -1.51
N GLY A 205 6.57 -2.53 -2.04
CA GLY A 205 6.66 -2.22 -3.46
C GLY A 205 8.11 -2.06 -3.93
N LEU A 206 8.96 -1.33 -3.21
CA LEU A 206 10.38 -1.21 -3.52
C LEU A 206 11.05 -2.59 -3.56
N THR A 207 10.81 -3.45 -2.57
CA THR A 207 11.38 -4.80 -2.57
C THR A 207 10.85 -5.64 -3.74
N LEU A 208 9.54 -5.59 -4.01
CA LEU A 208 8.92 -6.35 -5.10
C LEU A 208 9.44 -5.86 -6.47
N GLY A 209 9.53 -4.55 -6.65
CA GLY A 209 10.00 -3.91 -7.87
C GLY A 209 11.49 -4.17 -8.12
N SER A 210 12.34 -4.00 -7.09
CA SER A 210 13.77 -4.29 -7.18
C SER A 210 14.05 -5.77 -7.42
N LYS A 211 13.31 -6.67 -6.74
CA LYS A 211 13.36 -8.13 -7.02
C LYS A 211 13.00 -8.42 -8.47
N ARG A 212 11.97 -7.77 -9.00
CA ARG A 212 11.54 -7.96 -10.39
C ARG A 212 12.67 -7.56 -11.34
N VAL A 213 13.23 -6.37 -11.18
CA VAL A 213 14.35 -5.92 -12.04
C VAL A 213 15.53 -6.87 -11.94
N PHE A 214 15.91 -7.25 -10.73
CA PHE A 214 17.00 -8.18 -10.48
C PHE A 214 16.81 -9.53 -11.19
N LEU A 215 15.57 -10.02 -11.29
CA LEU A 215 15.25 -11.25 -12.02
C LEU A 215 15.35 -11.10 -13.54
N PHE A 216 15.03 -9.92 -14.11
CA PHE A 216 15.10 -9.69 -15.56
C PHE A 216 16.48 -9.27 -16.06
N ALA A 217 17.10 -8.37 -15.31
CA ALA A 217 18.34 -7.71 -15.65
C ALA A 217 19.20 -7.65 -14.39
N PRO A 218 19.73 -8.81 -13.95
CA PRO A 218 20.57 -8.88 -12.76
C PRO A 218 21.80 -8.00 -12.95
N SER A 219 21.99 -7.05 -12.04
CA SER A 219 23.09 -6.08 -12.07
C SER A 219 23.47 -5.67 -10.65
N PRO A 220 24.70 -5.17 -10.42
CA PRO A 220 25.10 -4.69 -9.10
C PRO A 220 24.15 -3.62 -8.54
N LEU A 221 23.64 -2.75 -9.41
CA LEU A 221 22.69 -1.70 -9.06
C LEU A 221 21.35 -2.27 -8.59
N SER A 222 20.77 -3.21 -9.35
CA SER A 222 19.48 -3.82 -8.97
C SER A 222 19.62 -4.66 -7.70
N GLY A 223 20.75 -5.34 -7.51
CA GLY A 223 21.07 -6.05 -6.28
C GLY A 223 21.26 -5.13 -5.07
N ALA A 224 21.98 -4.02 -5.24
CA ALA A 224 22.12 -2.99 -4.20
C ALA A 224 20.76 -2.40 -3.80
N MET A 225 19.86 -2.18 -4.75
CA MET A 225 18.49 -1.71 -4.47
C MET A 225 17.67 -2.74 -3.69
N VAL A 226 17.85 -4.04 -3.94
CA VAL A 226 17.23 -5.10 -3.14
C VAL A 226 17.73 -5.04 -1.70
N VAL A 227 19.04 -4.93 -1.49
CA VAL A 227 19.65 -4.84 -0.14
C VAL A 227 19.20 -3.56 0.57
N LEU A 228 19.20 -2.41 -0.11
CA LEU A 228 18.74 -1.14 0.44
C LEU A 228 17.26 -1.21 0.85
N SER A 229 16.42 -1.85 0.03
CA SER A 229 15.00 -2.07 0.38
C SER A 229 14.84 -2.89 1.66
N ALA A 230 15.73 -3.86 1.89
CA ALA A 230 15.73 -4.66 3.10
C ALA A 230 16.15 -3.81 4.31
N VAL A 231 17.15 -2.94 4.18
CA VAL A 231 17.53 -2.02 5.27
C VAL A 231 16.36 -1.12 5.69
N PHE A 232 15.64 -0.51 4.73
CA PHE A 232 14.45 0.29 5.05
C PHE A 232 13.32 -0.55 5.67
N ALA A 233 13.18 -1.81 5.26
CA ALA A 233 12.23 -2.75 5.83
C ALA A 233 12.57 -3.17 7.27
N ILE A 234 13.82 -3.02 7.72
CA ILE A 234 14.19 -3.21 9.13
C ILE A 234 13.76 -2.00 9.95
N ILE A 235 14.09 -0.80 9.48
CA ILE A 235 13.86 0.46 10.23
C ILE A 235 12.38 0.66 10.56
N THR A 236 11.49 0.30 9.63
CA THR A 236 10.06 0.63 9.75
C THR A 236 9.33 -0.14 10.86
N PRO A 237 9.46 -1.48 10.97
CA PRO A 237 9.00 -2.21 12.14
C PRO A 237 9.58 -1.67 13.44
N PHE A 238 10.86 -1.29 13.50
CA PHE A 238 11.49 -0.73 14.70
C PHE A 238 10.91 0.63 15.11
N ALA A 239 10.62 1.51 14.14
CA ALA A 239 9.97 2.79 14.38
C ALA A 239 8.51 2.63 14.82
N ALA A 240 7.78 1.66 14.26
CA ALA A 240 6.46 1.28 14.76
C ALA A 240 6.56 0.62 16.15
N LEU A 241 7.64 -0.10 16.42
CA LEU A 241 7.88 -0.82 17.67
C LEU A 241 8.05 0.08 18.87
N SER A 242 8.81 1.16 18.73
CA SER A 242 9.03 2.10 19.85
C SER A 242 7.72 2.74 20.31
N LEU A 243 6.74 2.86 19.42
CA LEU A 243 5.39 3.32 19.73
C LEU A 243 4.50 2.23 20.34
N ILE A 244 4.66 0.96 19.96
CA ILE A 244 3.76 -0.13 20.39
C ILE A 244 4.29 -0.92 21.60
N ILE A 245 5.61 -1.15 21.73
CA ILE A 245 6.22 -1.87 22.88
C ILE A 245 6.03 -1.11 24.19
N GLN A 246 5.89 0.22 24.15
CA GLN A 246 5.56 0.99 25.34
C GLN A 246 4.15 0.69 25.88
N VAL A 247 3.28 0.04 25.09
CA VAL A 247 1.85 -0.10 25.39
C VAL A 247 1.47 -1.53 25.78
N LEU A 248 2.01 -2.58 25.15
CA LEU A 248 1.55 -3.96 25.41
C LEU A 248 2.70 -4.97 25.25
N GLY A 249 3.14 -5.57 26.35
CA GLY A 249 4.11 -6.67 26.39
C GLY A 249 3.56 -8.01 25.87
N ASP A 250 2.81 -8.00 24.76
CA ASP A 250 2.23 -9.21 24.17
C ASP A 250 3.28 -9.98 23.35
N PHE A 251 3.51 -11.24 23.73
CA PHE A 251 4.44 -12.15 23.06
C PHE A 251 4.12 -12.35 21.57
N LEU A 252 2.83 -12.39 21.18
CA LEU A 252 2.44 -12.64 19.79
C LEU A 252 2.86 -11.49 18.87
N LEU A 253 2.70 -10.26 19.36
CA LEU A 253 3.13 -9.06 18.66
C LEU A 253 4.66 -9.04 18.50
N VAL A 254 5.40 -9.30 19.58
CA VAL A 254 6.88 -9.35 19.55
C VAL A 254 7.36 -10.40 18.55
N MET A 255 6.78 -11.60 18.58
CA MET A 255 7.09 -12.66 17.60
C MET A 255 6.78 -12.22 16.16
N GLY A 256 5.62 -11.59 15.93
CA GLY A 256 5.23 -11.08 14.62
C GLY A 256 6.24 -10.07 14.07
N ILE A 257 6.67 -9.11 14.88
CA ILE A 257 7.71 -8.16 14.52
C ILE A 257 9.04 -8.85 14.26
N CYS A 258 9.48 -9.76 15.13
CA CYS A 258 10.73 -10.48 14.95
C CYS A 258 10.73 -11.18 13.58
N CYS A 259 9.63 -11.85 13.21
CA CYS A 259 9.48 -12.44 11.88
C CYS A 259 9.53 -11.40 10.74
N LEU A 260 8.90 -10.23 10.92
CA LEU A 260 8.96 -9.12 9.95
C LEU A 260 10.38 -8.58 9.75
N VAL A 261 11.21 -8.57 10.80
CA VAL A 261 12.60 -8.08 10.79
C VAL A 261 13.59 -9.13 10.30
N ILE A 262 13.42 -10.41 10.68
CA ILE A 262 14.30 -11.51 10.28
C ILE A 262 14.38 -11.61 8.75
N GLY A 263 13.25 -11.47 8.04
CA GLY A 263 13.23 -11.57 6.58
C GLY A 263 14.18 -10.58 5.88
N PRO A 264 14.10 -9.28 6.17
CA PRO A 264 15.07 -8.29 5.70
C PRO A 264 16.49 -8.48 6.22
N VAL A 265 16.68 -8.87 7.50
CA VAL A 265 18.01 -9.16 8.06
C VAL A 265 18.71 -10.26 7.27
N LEU A 266 18.00 -11.33 6.88
CA LEU A 266 18.55 -12.37 6.02
C LEU A 266 19.10 -11.80 4.70
N ILE A 267 18.39 -10.86 4.05
CA ILE A 267 18.87 -10.23 2.81
C ILE A 267 20.14 -9.41 3.07
N VAL A 268 20.19 -8.65 4.16
CA VAL A 268 21.35 -7.81 4.51
C VAL A 268 22.55 -8.68 4.89
N SER A 269 22.34 -9.75 5.66
CA SER A 269 23.41 -10.69 6.06
C SER A 269 24.03 -11.41 4.86
N PHE A 270 23.26 -11.62 3.79
CA PHE A 270 23.73 -12.21 2.55
C PHE A 270 23.70 -11.20 1.40
N ALA A 271 24.16 -9.97 1.63
CA ALA A 271 24.17 -8.91 0.62
C ALA A 271 25.17 -9.14 -0.53
N SER A 272 26.34 -9.75 -0.24
CA SER A 272 27.41 -9.97 -1.24
C SER A 272 26.92 -10.71 -2.50
N PRO A 273 26.15 -11.81 -2.40
CA PRO A 273 25.52 -12.46 -3.55
C PRO A 273 24.62 -11.56 -4.41
N PHE A 274 24.06 -10.48 -3.88
CA PHE A 274 23.26 -9.55 -4.67
C PHE A 274 24.11 -8.50 -5.39
N THR A 275 25.24 -8.08 -4.80
CA THR A 275 25.99 -6.91 -5.28
C THR A 275 27.22 -7.25 -6.12
N GLU A 276 27.74 -8.47 -6.04
CA GLU A 276 28.96 -8.88 -6.76
C GLU A 276 28.72 -9.11 -8.26
N VAL A 277 29.57 -8.50 -9.11
CA VAL A 277 29.52 -8.66 -10.58
C VAL A 277 29.71 -10.10 -11.03
N SER A 278 30.60 -10.85 -10.36
CA SER A 278 30.90 -12.27 -10.66
C SER A 278 29.70 -13.19 -10.43
N THR A 279 28.73 -12.77 -9.61
CA THR A 279 27.54 -13.55 -9.28
C THR A 279 26.61 -13.72 -10.47
N PHE A 280 26.54 -12.72 -11.35
CA PHE A 280 25.60 -12.71 -12.47
C PHE A 280 25.96 -13.68 -13.60
N GLY A 281 27.19 -14.19 -13.60
CA GLY A 281 27.62 -15.25 -14.52
C GLY A 281 27.28 -16.67 -14.07
N SER A 282 26.85 -16.87 -12.82
CA SER A 282 26.58 -18.20 -12.25
C SER A 282 25.10 -18.42 -11.98
N SER A 283 24.51 -19.40 -12.65
CA SER A 283 23.10 -19.81 -12.46
C SER A 283 22.82 -20.25 -11.03
N GLU A 284 23.79 -20.87 -10.35
CA GLU A 284 23.65 -21.34 -8.97
C GLU A 284 23.48 -20.19 -7.98
N ARG A 285 24.27 -19.10 -8.14
CA ARG A 285 24.18 -17.94 -7.25
C ARG A 285 22.86 -17.17 -7.46
N ILE A 286 22.37 -17.07 -8.70
CA ILE A 286 21.05 -16.48 -8.98
C ILE A 286 19.94 -17.30 -8.31
N LEU A 287 20.00 -18.63 -8.39
CA LEU A 287 19.07 -19.52 -7.69
C LEU A 287 19.12 -19.35 -6.17
N PHE A 288 20.33 -19.18 -5.60
CA PHE A 288 20.50 -18.89 -4.18
C PHE A 288 19.82 -17.57 -3.78
N CYS A 289 20.05 -16.48 -4.53
CA CYS A 289 19.40 -15.19 -4.31
C CYS A 289 17.86 -15.31 -4.36
N ASN A 290 17.33 -16.10 -5.29
CA ASN A 290 15.89 -16.36 -5.40
C ASN A 290 15.31 -17.13 -4.22
N ARG A 291 16.06 -18.12 -3.69
CA ARG A 291 15.67 -18.85 -2.48
C ARG A 291 15.66 -17.91 -1.27
N LEU A 292 16.69 -17.07 -1.13
CA LEU A 292 16.77 -16.11 -0.03
C LEU A 292 15.63 -15.09 -0.06
N LEU A 293 15.33 -14.55 -1.25
CA LEU A 293 14.20 -13.63 -1.43
C LEU A 293 12.85 -14.30 -1.11
N SER A 294 12.70 -15.58 -1.44
CA SER A 294 11.50 -16.35 -1.12
C SER A 294 11.39 -16.61 0.39
N ALA A 295 12.48 -17.02 1.05
CA ALA A 295 12.53 -17.19 2.50
C ALA A 295 12.20 -15.89 3.25
N SER A 296 12.80 -14.77 2.82
CA SER A 296 12.49 -13.44 3.33
C SER A 296 11.01 -13.06 3.18
N GLY A 297 10.40 -13.42 2.04
CA GLY A 297 8.98 -13.24 1.79
C GLY A 297 8.10 -14.07 2.74
N ILE A 298 8.45 -15.34 2.97
CA ILE A 298 7.75 -16.24 3.88
C ILE A 298 7.81 -15.71 5.32
N CYS A 299 9.00 -15.30 5.80
CA CYS A 299 9.15 -14.71 7.13
C CYS A 299 8.28 -13.46 7.32
N ARG A 300 8.25 -12.58 6.32
CA ARG A 300 7.41 -11.38 6.35
C ARG A 300 5.92 -11.71 6.32
N GLY A 301 5.50 -12.67 5.49
CA GLY A 301 4.12 -13.15 5.45
C GLY A 301 3.66 -13.72 6.80
N ALA A 302 4.50 -14.55 7.42
CA ALA A 302 4.24 -15.09 8.76
C ALA A 302 4.16 -13.99 9.82
N GLY A 303 5.07 -13.01 9.77
CA GLY A 303 5.06 -11.86 10.67
C GLY A 303 3.79 -11.02 10.56
N MET A 304 3.35 -10.70 9.33
CA MET A 304 2.08 -10.01 9.10
C MET A 304 0.88 -10.79 9.62
N ALA A 305 0.85 -12.11 9.41
CA ALA A 305 -0.23 -12.95 9.92
C ALA A 305 -0.31 -12.93 11.45
N LEU A 306 0.84 -13.00 12.14
CA LEU A 306 0.90 -12.89 13.60
C LEU A 306 0.42 -11.53 14.12
N VAL A 307 0.84 -10.44 13.48
CA VAL A 307 0.38 -9.08 13.82
C VAL A 307 -1.13 -8.95 13.61
N LEU A 308 -1.68 -9.52 12.54
CA LEU A 308 -3.11 -9.51 12.28
C LEU A 308 -3.90 -10.33 13.32
N ILE A 309 -3.41 -11.52 13.68
CA ILE A 309 -4.02 -12.35 14.74
C ILE A 309 -4.01 -11.58 16.06
N TRP A 310 -2.90 -10.91 16.38
CA TRP A 310 -2.80 -10.07 17.57
C TRP A 310 -3.83 -8.93 17.54
N ALA A 311 -3.95 -8.22 16.42
CA ALA A 311 -4.91 -7.13 16.26
C ALA A 311 -6.36 -7.60 16.44
N ILE A 312 -6.73 -8.74 15.86
CA ILE A 312 -8.04 -9.36 16.03
C ILE A 312 -8.28 -9.74 17.51
N ARG A 313 -7.29 -10.34 18.17
CA ARG A 313 -7.37 -10.70 19.60
C ARG A 313 -7.55 -9.46 20.47
N LEU A 314 -6.82 -8.37 20.18
CA LEU A 314 -6.93 -7.10 20.87
C LEU A 314 -8.33 -6.49 20.67
N ALA A 315 -8.89 -6.55 19.47
CA ALA A 315 -10.24 -6.08 19.18
C ALA A 315 -11.30 -6.83 20.02
N ILE A 316 -11.23 -8.16 20.04
CA ILE A 316 -12.14 -9.02 20.83
C ILE A 316 -11.99 -8.74 22.33
N TRP A 317 -10.75 -8.52 22.80
CA TRP A 317 -10.51 -8.15 24.19
C TRP A 317 -11.12 -6.79 24.51
N ALA A 318 -10.93 -5.78 23.65
CA ALA A 318 -11.44 -4.44 23.84
C ALA A 318 -12.98 -4.40 23.90
N THR A 319 -13.68 -5.17 23.05
CA THR A 319 -15.15 -5.28 23.09
C THR A 319 -15.69 -5.87 24.40
N ASN A 320 -14.90 -6.66 25.13
CA ASN A 320 -15.32 -7.23 26.42
C ASN A 320 -15.12 -6.25 27.59
N TYR A 321 -14.34 -5.19 27.41
CA TYR A 321 -14.01 -4.21 28.46
C TYR A 321 -14.78 -2.89 28.36
N THR A 322 -15.53 -2.67 27.28
CA THR A 322 -16.37 -1.47 27.11
C THR A 322 -17.51 -1.36 28.13
N ASP A 323 -17.82 -2.43 28.86
CA ASP A 323 -18.83 -2.45 29.93
C ASP A 323 -18.33 -1.96 31.30
N VAL A 324 -17.06 -1.54 31.42
CA VAL A 324 -16.48 -1.11 32.71
C VAL A 324 -16.67 0.40 32.93
N THR A 325 -17.12 0.78 34.13
CA THR A 325 -17.53 2.13 34.59
C THR A 325 -16.50 3.27 34.48
N ASN A 326 -15.28 3.03 34.00
CA ASN A 326 -14.29 4.09 33.79
C ASN A 326 -14.54 4.81 32.46
N GLN A 327 -15.06 6.03 32.54
CA GLN A 327 -15.42 6.86 31.38
C GLN A 327 -14.22 7.17 30.44
N GLU A 328 -13.01 7.34 30.98
CA GLU A 328 -11.81 7.54 30.16
C GLU A 328 -11.38 6.25 29.45
N LEU A 329 -11.44 5.11 30.14
CA LEU A 329 -11.04 3.82 29.58
C LEU A 329 -12.03 3.32 28.52
N SER A 330 -13.32 3.57 28.71
CA SER A 330 -14.37 3.24 27.75
C SER A 330 -14.25 4.07 26.47
N SER A 331 -13.88 5.36 26.57
CA SER A 331 -13.62 6.18 25.38
C SER A 331 -12.44 5.63 24.54
N LEU A 332 -11.33 5.23 25.19
CA LEU A 332 -10.19 4.62 24.52
C LEU A 332 -10.53 3.24 23.93
N ALA A 333 -11.28 2.42 24.66
CA ALA A 333 -11.70 1.10 24.22
C ALA A 333 -12.64 1.18 23.00
N SER A 334 -13.64 2.05 23.02
CA SER A 334 -14.55 2.28 21.87
C SER A 334 -13.78 2.69 20.61
N TYR A 335 -12.69 3.44 20.80
CA TYR A 335 -11.85 3.88 19.70
C TYR A 335 -10.93 2.79 19.16
N ILE A 336 -10.31 1.98 20.03
CA ILE A 336 -9.56 0.80 19.62
C ILE A 336 -10.48 -0.14 18.84
N VAL A 337 -11.72 -0.33 19.30
CA VAL A 337 -12.74 -1.12 18.59
C VAL A 337 -13.04 -0.53 17.21
N THR A 338 -13.10 0.79 17.08
CA THR A 338 -13.32 1.46 15.78
C THR A 338 -12.12 1.31 14.84
N LEU A 339 -10.89 1.51 15.33
CA LEU A 339 -9.66 1.32 14.55
C LEU A 339 -9.46 -0.14 14.13
N MET A 340 -9.91 -1.07 14.97
CA MET A 340 -9.85 -2.51 14.73
C MET A 340 -11.15 -3.07 14.14
N ASP A 341 -12.05 -2.21 13.67
CA ASP A 341 -13.24 -2.64 12.93
C ASP A 341 -12.77 -3.51 11.75
N PRO A 342 -13.26 -4.76 11.63
CA PRO A 342 -12.93 -5.63 10.51
C PRO A 342 -13.08 -4.94 9.14
N LYS A 343 -14.08 -4.06 8.95
CA LYS A 343 -14.22 -3.29 7.71
C LYS A 343 -13.01 -2.37 7.48
N MET A 344 -12.62 -1.61 8.51
CA MET A 344 -11.49 -0.68 8.43
C MET A 344 -10.17 -1.43 8.21
N LEU A 345 -9.95 -2.57 8.88
CA LEU A 345 -8.79 -3.43 8.66
C LEU A 345 -8.72 -4.00 7.25
N VAL A 346 -9.86 -4.43 6.69
CA VAL A 346 -9.94 -4.87 5.28
C VAL A 346 -9.63 -3.69 4.34
N GLY A 347 -10.18 -2.50 4.61
CA GLY A 347 -9.88 -1.28 3.86
C GLY A 347 -8.38 -0.94 3.85
N MET A 348 -7.74 -0.94 5.02
CA MET A 348 -6.29 -0.73 5.16
C MET A 348 -5.47 -1.81 4.45
N THR A 349 -5.91 -3.07 4.50
CA THR A 349 -5.26 -4.18 3.79
C THR A 349 -5.33 -3.99 2.27
N CYS A 350 -6.49 -3.57 1.75
CA CYS A 350 -6.64 -3.23 0.34
C CYS A 350 -5.77 -2.03 -0.05
N GLU A 351 -5.75 -0.96 0.75
CA GLU A 351 -4.86 0.20 0.51
C GLU A 351 -3.38 -0.21 0.50
N PHE A 352 -2.95 -1.06 1.43
CA PHE A 352 -1.60 -1.62 1.47
C PHE A 352 -1.27 -2.43 0.21
N LEU A 353 -2.15 -3.37 -0.19
CA LEU A 353 -1.91 -4.20 -1.37
C LEU A 353 -1.89 -3.37 -2.66
N GLY A 354 -2.84 -2.44 -2.79
CA GLY A 354 -2.89 -1.51 -3.93
C GLY A 354 -1.64 -0.63 -4.00
N GLY A 355 -1.25 -0.05 -2.86
CA GLY A 355 -0.02 0.71 -2.73
C GLY A 355 1.22 -0.11 -3.04
N MET A 356 1.29 -1.36 -2.60
CA MET A 356 2.45 -2.23 -2.83
C MET A 356 2.63 -2.49 -4.32
N MET A 357 1.55 -2.83 -5.02
CA MET A 357 1.58 -3.08 -6.46
C MET A 357 1.92 -1.81 -7.26
N PHE A 358 1.35 -0.67 -6.88
CA PHE A 358 1.65 0.63 -7.47
C PHE A 358 3.12 1.01 -7.29
N ASN A 359 3.63 0.93 -6.06
CA ASN A 359 5.03 1.21 -5.75
C ASN A 359 5.96 0.22 -6.46
N ALA A 360 5.59 -1.06 -6.59
CA ALA A 360 6.40 -2.04 -7.31
C ALA A 360 6.59 -1.66 -8.78
N VAL A 361 5.52 -1.27 -9.46
CA VAL A 361 5.61 -0.79 -10.85
C VAL A 361 6.47 0.45 -10.95
N LEU A 362 6.23 1.43 -10.07
CA LEU A 362 6.98 2.68 -10.05
C LEU A 362 8.49 2.44 -9.89
N TRP A 363 8.88 1.65 -8.88
CA TRP A 363 10.29 1.38 -8.60
C TRP A 363 10.95 0.57 -9.71
N THR A 364 10.24 -0.40 -10.29
CA THR A 364 10.75 -1.08 -11.49
C THR A 364 10.96 -0.11 -12.65
N ASP A 365 10.01 0.80 -12.91
CA ASP A 365 10.14 1.81 -13.97
C ASP A 365 11.35 2.73 -13.73
N ILE A 366 11.58 3.16 -12.49
CA ILE A 366 12.72 4.00 -12.10
C ILE A 366 14.04 3.26 -12.31
N VAL A 367 14.17 2.04 -11.78
CA VAL A 367 15.43 1.28 -11.85
C VAL A 367 15.74 0.89 -13.30
N VAL A 368 14.75 0.47 -14.09
CA VAL A 368 14.94 0.18 -15.52
C VAL A 368 15.39 1.43 -16.27
N HIS A 369 14.82 2.60 -15.95
CA HIS A 369 15.22 3.85 -16.59
C HIS A 369 16.66 4.26 -16.25
N VAL A 370 17.05 4.14 -14.98
CA VAL A 370 18.43 4.42 -14.55
C VAL A 370 19.41 3.46 -15.22
N SER A 371 19.11 2.15 -15.19
CA SER A 371 19.96 1.13 -15.81
C SER A 371 20.19 1.38 -17.31
N ARG A 372 19.14 1.72 -18.07
CA ARG A 372 19.28 2.01 -19.51
C ARG A 372 20.11 3.26 -19.79
N ASN A 373 20.00 4.29 -18.96
CA ASN A 373 20.80 5.50 -19.13
C ASN A 373 22.29 5.22 -18.87
N ASP A 374 22.61 4.30 -17.97
CA ASP A 374 23.99 3.93 -17.68
C ASP A 374 24.61 3.13 -18.83
N ASP A 375 23.86 2.20 -19.45
CA ASP A 375 24.33 1.47 -20.64
C ASP A 375 24.64 2.41 -21.81
N ILE A 376 23.77 3.40 -22.06
CA ILE A 376 23.97 4.40 -23.11
C ILE A 376 25.21 5.27 -22.83
N LYS A 377 25.42 5.66 -21.57
CA LYS A 377 26.62 6.42 -21.16
C LYS A 377 27.89 5.59 -21.33
N MET A 378 27.86 4.30 -20.97
CA MET A 378 28.99 3.41 -21.13
C MET A 378 29.34 3.17 -22.60
N GLN A 379 28.33 2.99 -23.47
CA GLN A 379 28.54 2.89 -24.91
C GLN A 379 29.16 4.15 -25.49
N LYS A 380 28.71 5.33 -25.04
CA LYS A 380 29.28 6.62 -25.46
C LYS A 380 30.72 6.80 -24.97
N LEU A 381 31.02 6.44 -23.73
CA LEU A 381 32.39 6.47 -23.20
C LEU A 381 33.33 5.53 -23.98
N GLN A 382 32.85 4.35 -24.37
CA GLN A 382 33.61 3.41 -25.19
C GLN A 382 33.88 3.96 -26.59
N SER A 383 32.90 4.62 -27.23
CA SER A 383 33.10 5.26 -28.54
C SER A 383 34.03 6.47 -28.48
N ASP A 384 34.05 7.20 -27.37
CA ASP A 384 34.91 8.38 -27.20
C ASP A 384 36.38 7.99 -26.91
N LEU A 385 36.61 6.74 -26.48
CA LEU A 385 37.94 6.17 -26.19
C LEU A 385 38.54 5.35 -27.35
N SER A 386 37.73 5.00 -28.35
CA SER A 386 38.14 4.31 -29.58
C SER A 386 38.42 5.29 -30.70
#